data_AF-A0A0J1C2L4-F1
#
_entry.id   AF-A0A0J1C2L4-F1
#
_cell.length_a   1.000
_cell.length_b   1.000
_cell.length_c   1.000
_cell.angle_alpha   90.00
_cell.angle_beta   90.00
_cell.angle_gamma   90.00
#
_symmetry.space_group_name_H-M   'P 1'
#
loop_
_entity.id
_entity.type
_entity.pdbx_description
1 polymer ?
#
loop_
_entity_poly.entity_id
_entity_poly.type
_entity_poly.pdbx_seq_one_letter_code
_entity_poly.pdbx_strand_id
1 'polypeptide(L)'
;MNSAYFVTGTDTEVGKTFCTEAMLYLARNSGLKAVGYKPIASGVEKNGLNTDVLALQRASYPLFDYSRHNIYTFAEATAPHLAAADSGVEIDMQRISSGLYSLKEQVDMVLVEGAGGWHTPLSMQADFSDWVVCEQLPVILVVGMKLGCINHALLTAESVCRSGLPLVGWVGNCINEQPHRLADYIKTLQSKIAAPLLGVVPYRIDGRVQDIACNLQPWW
;
A
#
# COMPACT_ATOMS: atom_id res chain seq x y z
N MET A 1 -12.53 -12.71 -12.60
CA MET A 1 -12.54 -11.23 -12.52
C MET A 1 -11.23 -10.84 -11.90
N ASN A 2 -10.43 -10.01 -12.57
CA ASN A 2 -9.07 -9.71 -12.10
C ASN A 2 -9.12 -8.35 -11.41
N SER A 3 -9.07 -8.36 -10.08
CA SER A 3 -9.27 -7.20 -9.23
C SER A 3 -7.95 -6.50 -8.94
N ALA A 4 -7.97 -5.18 -8.82
CA ALA A 4 -6.81 -4.41 -8.38
C ALA A 4 -7.24 -3.45 -7.26
N TYR A 5 -6.44 -3.38 -6.20
CA TYR A 5 -6.69 -2.51 -5.05
C TYR A 5 -5.47 -1.64 -4.80
N PHE A 6 -5.68 -0.37 -4.49
CA PHE A 6 -4.61 0.54 -4.11
C PHE A 6 -4.43 0.56 -2.58
N VAL A 7 -3.22 0.27 -2.12
CA VAL A 7 -2.85 0.30 -0.70
C VAL A 7 -2.12 1.60 -0.41
N THR A 8 -2.76 2.48 0.37
CA THR A 8 -2.17 3.74 0.83
C THR A 8 -1.99 3.75 2.34
N GLY A 9 -1.17 4.67 2.84
CA GLY A 9 -0.90 4.84 4.26
C GLY A 9 -1.43 6.18 4.75
N THR A 10 -1.69 6.29 6.05
CA THR A 10 -1.95 7.61 6.66
C THR A 10 -0.71 8.50 6.73
N ASP A 11 0.48 7.93 6.54
CA ASP A 11 1.78 8.58 6.66
C ASP A 11 2.87 7.70 5.98
N THR A 12 4.12 8.17 5.94
CA THR A 12 5.27 7.30 5.69
C THR A 12 5.49 6.34 6.87
N GLU A 13 6.17 5.21 6.62
CA GLU A 13 6.58 4.25 7.66
C GLU A 13 5.47 3.66 8.55
N VAL A 14 4.20 3.74 8.13
CA VAL A 14 3.06 3.12 8.84
C VAL A 14 2.98 1.59 8.67
N GLY A 15 3.98 0.97 8.04
CA GLY A 15 4.02 -0.46 7.74
C GLY A 15 3.11 -0.91 6.60
N LYS A 16 3.00 -0.11 5.53
CA LYS A 16 2.28 -0.47 4.29
C LYS A 16 2.76 -1.81 3.74
N THR A 17 4.06 -1.92 3.43
CA THR A 17 4.71 -3.13 2.89
C THR A 17 4.32 -4.37 3.68
N PHE A 18 4.47 -4.29 4.99
CA PHE A 18 4.17 -5.38 5.90
C PHE A 18 2.69 -5.81 5.86
N CYS A 19 1.78 -4.84 5.84
CA CYS A 19 0.35 -5.12 5.69
C CYS A 19 0.04 -5.68 4.30
N THR A 20 0.66 -5.16 3.24
CA THR A 20 0.50 -5.66 1.87
C THR A 20 0.97 -7.10 1.75
N GLU A 21 2.10 -7.47 2.34
CA GLU A 21 2.58 -8.87 2.37
C GLU A 21 1.56 -9.79 3.06
N ALA A 22 1.00 -9.38 4.20
CA ALA A 22 0.00 -10.15 4.92
C ALA A 22 -1.29 -10.33 4.09
N MET A 23 -1.72 -9.28 3.39
CA MET A 23 -2.85 -9.32 2.47
C MET A 23 -2.60 -10.27 1.28
N LEU A 24 -1.41 -10.20 0.67
CA LEU A 24 -1.00 -11.12 -0.40
C LEU A 24 -0.99 -12.58 0.09
N TYR A 25 -0.44 -12.82 1.28
CA TYR A 25 -0.41 -14.16 1.87
C TYR A 25 -1.83 -14.69 2.14
N LEU A 26 -2.74 -13.86 2.67
CA LEU A 26 -4.14 -14.23 2.90
C LEU A 26 -4.85 -14.61 1.58
N ALA A 27 -4.68 -13.80 0.53
CA ALA A 27 -5.25 -14.06 -0.79
C ALA A 27 -4.72 -15.37 -1.39
N ARG A 28 -3.42 -15.61 -1.31
CA ARG A 28 -2.76 -16.84 -1.78
C ARG A 28 -3.27 -18.08 -1.05
N ASN A 29 -3.38 -18.01 0.27
CA ASN A 29 -3.91 -19.12 1.06
C ASN A 29 -5.40 -19.37 0.82
N SER A 30 -6.09 -18.40 0.22
CA SER A 30 -7.47 -18.54 -0.25
C SER A 30 -7.55 -19.04 -1.71
N GLY A 31 -6.42 -19.45 -2.29
CA GLY A 31 -6.35 -20.02 -3.64
C GLY A 31 -6.21 -19.00 -4.77
N LEU A 32 -6.03 -17.70 -4.48
CA LEU A 32 -5.89 -16.66 -5.49
C LEU A 32 -4.44 -16.52 -5.97
N LYS A 33 -4.26 -16.26 -7.26
CA LYS A 33 -3.02 -15.66 -7.79
C LYS A 33 -3.04 -14.17 -7.43
N ALA A 34 -2.21 -13.79 -6.46
CA ALA A 34 -2.14 -12.43 -5.95
C ALA A 34 -0.71 -11.88 -6.03
N VAL A 35 -0.57 -10.67 -6.56
CA VAL A 35 0.73 -10.02 -6.78
C VAL A 35 0.73 -8.61 -6.20
N GLY A 36 1.82 -8.25 -5.50
CA GLY A 36 2.07 -6.87 -5.09
C GLY A 36 2.71 -6.07 -6.22
N TYR A 37 2.27 -4.84 -6.45
CA TYR A 37 2.83 -3.94 -7.45
C TYR A 37 3.18 -2.60 -6.78
N LYS A 38 4.46 -2.28 -6.67
CA LYS A 38 4.93 -0.99 -6.15
C LYS A 38 5.57 -0.22 -7.29
N PRO A 39 4.78 0.50 -8.11
CA PRO A 39 5.29 1.07 -9.34
C PRO A 39 6.37 2.11 -9.13
N ILE A 40 6.36 2.78 -7.97
CA ILE A 40 7.31 3.82 -7.62
C ILE A 40 7.87 3.51 -6.23
N ALA A 41 9.20 3.48 -6.13
CA ALA A 41 9.92 3.26 -4.88
C ALA A 41 11.07 4.26 -4.76
N SER A 42 11.30 4.75 -3.54
CA SER A 42 12.39 5.65 -3.18
C SER A 42 13.23 5.00 -2.08
N GLY A 43 14.55 5.17 -2.14
CA GLY A 43 15.49 4.50 -1.26
C GLY A 43 15.87 3.11 -1.78
N VAL A 44 17.16 2.90 -2.05
CA VAL A 44 17.69 1.59 -2.48
C VAL A 44 18.79 1.10 -1.57
N GLU A 45 18.93 -0.21 -1.51
CA GLU A 45 20.10 -0.86 -0.95
C GLU A 45 21.31 -0.69 -1.87
N LYS A 46 22.50 -1.07 -1.39
CA LYS A 46 23.75 -1.01 -2.18
C LYS A 46 23.71 -1.78 -3.51
N ASN A 47 22.80 -2.75 -3.63
CA ASN A 47 22.59 -3.53 -4.86
C ASN A 47 21.65 -2.84 -5.87
N GLY A 48 21.15 -1.64 -5.57
CA GLY A 48 20.24 -0.88 -6.43
C GLY A 48 18.78 -1.33 -6.36
N LEU A 49 18.43 -2.27 -5.47
CA LEU A 49 17.07 -2.77 -5.30
C LEU A 49 16.40 -2.15 -4.08
N ASN A 50 15.10 -1.90 -4.16
CA ASN A 50 14.31 -1.43 -3.04
C ASN A 50 13.77 -2.61 -2.22
N THR A 51 13.86 -2.49 -0.90
CA THR A 51 13.47 -3.54 0.06
C THR A 51 11.97 -3.81 0.06
N ASP A 52 11.13 -2.80 -0.10
CA ASP A 52 9.68 -2.98 -0.17
C ASP A 52 9.29 -3.75 -1.43
N VAL A 53 9.87 -3.42 -2.59
CA VAL A 53 9.61 -4.14 -3.83
C VAL A 53 10.01 -5.61 -3.70
N LEU A 54 11.17 -5.89 -3.10
CA LEU A 54 11.62 -7.26 -2.83
C LEU A 54 10.73 -8.02 -1.85
N ALA A 55 10.15 -7.33 -0.86
CA ALA A 55 9.18 -7.90 0.06
C ALA A 55 7.90 -8.32 -0.68
N LEU A 56 7.32 -7.41 -1.48
CA LEU A 56 6.15 -7.69 -2.30
C LEU A 56 6.40 -8.81 -3.32
N GLN A 57 7.57 -8.83 -3.96
CA GLN A 57 7.95 -9.90 -4.89
C GLN A 57 7.93 -11.27 -4.21
N ARG A 58 8.54 -11.39 -3.02
CA ARG A 58 8.58 -12.64 -2.25
C ARG A 58 7.19 -13.07 -1.76
N ALA A 59 6.34 -12.12 -1.41
CA ALA A 59 4.97 -12.38 -0.96
C ALA A 59 4.00 -12.72 -2.11
N SER A 60 4.37 -12.47 -3.36
CA SER A 60 3.52 -12.67 -4.54
C SER A 60 3.44 -14.12 -5.01
N TYR A 61 2.35 -14.46 -5.71
CA TYR A 61 2.20 -15.71 -6.44
C TYR A 61 1.28 -15.54 -7.67
N PRO A 62 1.69 -15.98 -8.87
CA PRO A 62 2.99 -16.59 -9.19
C PRO A 62 4.15 -15.60 -9.00
N LEU A 63 5.38 -16.13 -8.97
CA LEU A 63 6.58 -15.30 -8.88
C LEU A 63 6.86 -14.64 -10.23
N PHE A 64 7.21 -13.37 -10.18
CA PHE A 64 7.65 -12.57 -11.31
C PHE A 64 8.99 -11.90 -11.02
N ASP A 65 9.67 -11.44 -12.06
CA ASP A 65 10.90 -10.66 -11.92
C ASP A 65 10.64 -9.30 -11.29
N TYR A 66 11.66 -8.71 -10.65
CA TYR A 66 11.57 -7.41 -9.96
C TYR A 66 10.93 -6.32 -10.81
N SER A 67 11.24 -6.28 -12.12
CA SER A 67 10.71 -5.31 -13.08
C SER A 67 9.21 -5.42 -13.33
N ARG A 68 8.58 -6.55 -12.99
CA ARG A 68 7.12 -6.69 -13.02
C ARG A 68 6.46 -6.06 -11.80
N HIS A 69 7.18 -5.92 -10.70
CA HIS A 69 6.69 -5.32 -9.46
C HIS A 69 6.94 -3.81 -9.38
N ASN A 70 7.89 -3.26 -10.13
CA ASN A 70 8.32 -1.87 -10.02
C ASN A 70 8.73 -1.27 -11.38
N ILE A 71 8.35 -0.01 -11.63
CA ILE A 71 8.68 0.74 -12.85
C ILE A 71 9.79 1.76 -12.57
N TYR A 72 9.65 2.49 -11.47
CA TYR A 72 10.55 3.55 -11.04
C TYR A 72 11.14 3.22 -9.69
N THR A 73 12.47 3.16 -9.62
CA THR A 73 13.23 3.06 -8.37
C THR A 73 14.21 4.23 -8.32
N PHE A 74 14.14 5.02 -7.25
CA PHE A 74 15.04 6.15 -7.01
C PHE A 74 15.95 5.89 -5.81
N ALA A 75 17.19 6.36 -5.88
CA ALA A 75 18.20 6.08 -4.86
C ALA A 75 17.94 6.81 -3.53
N GLU A 76 17.51 8.07 -3.60
CA GLU A 76 17.25 8.88 -2.42
C GLU A 76 15.91 8.53 -1.77
N ALA A 77 15.91 8.40 -0.44
CA ALA A 77 14.70 8.15 0.35
C ALA A 77 13.94 9.46 0.61
N THR A 78 13.34 10.03 -0.43
CA THR A 78 12.54 11.26 -0.38
C THR A 78 11.25 11.13 -1.19
N ALA A 79 10.44 12.20 -1.24
CA ALA A 79 9.21 12.24 -2.03
C ALA A 79 9.50 11.91 -3.51
N PRO A 80 8.68 11.08 -4.17
CA PRO A 80 8.98 10.61 -5.53
C PRO A 80 9.27 11.71 -6.55
N HIS A 81 8.49 12.80 -6.56
CA HIS A 81 8.71 13.90 -7.50
C HIS A 81 10.08 14.58 -7.33
N LEU A 82 10.61 14.68 -6.09
CA LEU A 82 11.94 15.24 -5.83
C LEU A 82 13.02 14.28 -6.31
N ALA A 83 12.93 13.02 -5.90
CA ALA A 83 13.90 11.99 -6.29
C ALA A 83 13.99 11.79 -7.81
N ALA A 84 12.85 11.92 -8.50
CA ALA A 84 12.76 11.89 -9.94
C ALA A 84 13.45 13.11 -10.58
N ALA A 85 13.17 14.33 -10.06
CA ALA A 85 13.81 15.55 -10.53
C ALA A 85 15.34 15.53 -10.34
N ASP A 86 15.82 15.07 -9.18
CA ASP A 86 17.25 14.96 -8.88
C ASP A 86 17.96 13.96 -9.82
N SER A 87 17.22 12.95 -10.30
CA SER A 87 17.70 11.95 -11.25
C SER A 87 17.51 12.36 -12.72
N GLY A 88 16.90 13.52 -12.99
CA GLY A 88 16.54 13.95 -14.35
C GLY A 88 15.51 13.04 -15.03
N VAL A 89 14.66 12.37 -14.24
CA VAL A 89 13.64 11.43 -14.70
C VAL A 89 12.25 12.04 -14.53
N GLU A 90 11.40 11.88 -15.53
CA GLU A 90 9.97 12.19 -15.43
C GLU A 90 9.17 10.91 -15.18
N ILE A 91 8.23 10.97 -14.23
CA ILE A 91 7.36 9.84 -13.90
C ILE A 91 6.19 9.82 -14.88
N ASP A 92 6.20 8.83 -15.78
CA ASP A 92 5.14 8.61 -16.77
C ASP A 92 4.08 7.66 -16.21
N MET A 93 2.91 8.21 -15.91
CA MET A 93 1.76 7.47 -15.42
C MET A 93 1.29 6.38 -16.38
N GLN A 94 1.45 6.54 -17.70
CA GLN A 94 1.04 5.52 -18.67
C GLN A 94 1.91 4.27 -18.57
N ARG A 95 3.19 4.41 -18.22
CA ARG A 95 4.07 3.25 -17.97
C ARG A 95 3.66 2.50 -16.71
N ILE A 96 3.19 3.23 -15.70
CA ILE A 96 2.63 2.65 -14.48
C ILE A 96 1.34 1.87 -14.80
N SER A 97 0.41 2.48 -15.55
CA SER A 97 -0.82 1.80 -15.98
C SER A 97 -0.54 0.56 -16.82
N SER A 98 0.44 0.63 -17.74
CA SER A 98 0.84 -0.51 -18.57
C SER A 98 1.36 -1.68 -17.74
N GLY A 99 2.16 -1.41 -16.70
CA GLY A 99 2.63 -2.42 -15.76
C GLY A 99 1.49 -3.06 -14.97
N LEU A 100 0.54 -2.26 -14.49
CA LEU A 100 -0.67 -2.73 -13.82
C LEU A 100 -1.51 -3.64 -14.73
N TYR A 101 -1.82 -3.21 -15.95
CA TYR A 101 -2.65 -4.00 -16.87
C TYR A 101 -1.99 -5.31 -17.25
N SER A 102 -0.68 -5.30 -17.52
CA SER A 102 0.09 -6.52 -17.79
C SER A 102 0.00 -7.55 -16.66
N LEU A 103 0.02 -7.10 -15.39
CA LEU A 103 -0.21 -7.98 -14.25
C LEU A 103 -1.66 -8.45 -14.17
N LYS A 104 -2.63 -7.53 -14.31
CA LYS A 104 -4.06 -7.84 -14.25
C LYS A 104 -4.48 -8.89 -15.27
N GLU A 105 -3.80 -9.07 -16.39
CA GLU A 105 -4.11 -10.15 -17.35
C GLU A 105 -3.70 -11.55 -16.87
N GLN A 106 -2.79 -11.66 -15.89
CA GLN A 106 -2.13 -12.91 -15.53
C GLN A 106 -2.53 -13.44 -14.15
N VAL A 107 -3.16 -12.61 -13.31
CA VAL A 107 -3.45 -12.92 -11.91
C VAL A 107 -4.86 -12.50 -11.51
N ASP A 108 -5.38 -13.08 -10.42
CA ASP A 108 -6.73 -12.80 -9.92
C ASP A 108 -6.78 -11.48 -9.13
N MET A 109 -5.67 -11.10 -8.49
CA MET A 109 -5.58 -9.91 -7.66
C MET A 109 -4.22 -9.19 -7.80
N VAL A 110 -4.26 -7.87 -7.95
CA VAL A 110 -3.09 -6.99 -7.82
C VAL A 110 -3.28 -6.05 -6.63
N LEU A 111 -2.34 -6.06 -5.68
CA LEU A 111 -2.28 -5.05 -4.62
C LEU A 111 -1.24 -4.00 -5.01
N VAL A 112 -1.71 -2.83 -5.42
CA VAL A 112 -0.86 -1.71 -5.83
C VAL A 112 -0.46 -0.92 -4.59
N GLU A 113 0.80 -0.98 -4.19
CA GLU A 113 1.30 -0.24 -3.04
C GLU A 113 1.79 1.15 -3.45
N GLY A 114 1.20 2.18 -2.82
CA GLY A 114 1.64 3.56 -2.96
C GLY A 114 2.94 3.88 -2.21
N ALA A 115 3.54 5.02 -2.54
CA ALA A 115 4.70 5.56 -1.86
C ALA A 115 4.23 6.64 -0.88
N GLY A 116 4.25 6.38 0.43
CA GLY A 116 3.79 7.38 1.42
C GLY A 116 2.27 7.41 1.63
N GLY A 117 1.67 8.59 1.49
CA GLY A 117 0.27 8.86 1.77
C GLY A 117 -0.59 9.06 0.53
N TRP A 118 -1.85 9.48 0.70
CA TRP A 118 -2.80 9.65 -0.41
C TRP A 118 -2.39 10.72 -1.42
N HIS A 119 -2.01 11.90 -0.92
CA HIS A 119 -1.55 13.05 -1.73
C HIS A 119 -0.02 13.09 -1.88
N THR A 120 0.59 11.95 -2.21
CA THR A 120 2.03 11.95 -2.49
C THR A 120 2.28 12.46 -3.91
N PRO A 121 3.05 13.55 -4.11
CA PRO A 121 3.24 14.12 -5.44
C PRO A 121 4.13 13.24 -6.31
N LEU A 122 3.72 13.06 -7.57
CA LEU A 122 4.49 12.41 -8.63
C LEU A 122 5.14 13.44 -9.57
N SER A 123 4.54 14.63 -9.67
CA SER A 123 5.09 15.80 -10.35
C SER A 123 4.63 17.08 -9.64
N MET A 124 4.90 18.24 -10.24
CA MET A 124 4.38 19.53 -9.74
C MET A 124 2.88 19.72 -9.98
N GLN A 125 2.27 18.89 -10.84
CA GLN A 125 0.89 19.03 -11.29
C GLN A 125 0.01 17.84 -10.94
N ALA A 126 0.60 16.74 -10.47
CA ALA A 126 -0.13 15.51 -10.25
C ALA A 126 0.37 14.75 -9.02
N ASP A 127 -0.60 14.23 -8.28
CA ASP A 127 -0.42 13.32 -7.16
C ASP A 127 -0.58 11.87 -7.60
N PHE A 128 -0.16 10.96 -6.72
CA PHE A 128 -0.40 9.55 -6.92
C PHE A 128 -1.90 9.24 -6.93
N SER A 129 -2.69 9.96 -6.13
CA SER A 129 -4.15 9.84 -6.09
C SER A 129 -4.82 10.16 -7.43
N ASP A 130 -4.28 11.09 -8.23
CA ASP A 130 -4.82 11.39 -9.56
C ASP A 130 -4.73 10.18 -10.49
N TRP A 131 -3.60 9.46 -10.43
CA TRP A 131 -3.43 8.20 -11.16
C TRP A 131 -4.39 7.13 -10.66
N VAL A 132 -4.54 6.98 -9.34
CA VAL A 132 -5.47 5.99 -8.73
C VAL A 132 -6.92 6.28 -9.14
N VAL A 133 -7.32 7.55 -9.23
CA VAL A 133 -8.63 7.97 -9.73
C VAL A 133 -8.78 7.65 -11.21
N CYS A 134 -7.78 7.92 -12.03
CA CYS A 134 -7.81 7.57 -13.46
C CYS A 134 -8.02 6.06 -13.67
N GLU A 135 -7.34 5.24 -12.86
CA GLU A 135 -7.44 3.78 -12.90
C GLU A 135 -8.67 3.20 -12.17
N GLN A 136 -9.46 4.05 -11.50
CA GLN A 136 -10.63 3.67 -10.71
C GLN A 136 -10.35 2.56 -9.68
N LEU A 137 -9.20 2.64 -8.99
CA LEU A 137 -8.81 1.57 -8.07
C LEU A 137 -9.53 1.72 -6.71
N PRO A 138 -10.23 0.70 -6.22
CA PRO A 138 -10.68 0.65 -4.82
C PRO A 138 -9.48 0.74 -3.86
N VAL A 139 -9.66 1.45 -2.75
CA VAL A 139 -8.57 1.80 -1.83
C VAL A 139 -8.65 1.02 -0.53
N ILE A 140 -7.49 0.55 -0.05
CA ILE A 140 -7.26 0.01 1.29
C ILE A 140 -6.35 0.98 2.04
N LEU A 141 -6.76 1.40 3.24
CA LEU A 141 -6.00 2.33 4.07
C LEU A 141 -5.23 1.60 5.19
N VAL A 142 -3.91 1.81 5.26
CA VAL A 142 -3.08 1.36 6.38
C VAL A 142 -2.88 2.50 7.38
N VAL A 143 -3.35 2.29 8.60
CA VAL A 143 -3.28 3.26 9.70
C VAL A 143 -2.21 2.82 10.70
N GLY A 144 -1.13 3.60 10.83
CA GLY A 144 -0.15 3.38 11.89
C GLY A 144 -0.72 3.78 13.25
N MET A 145 -0.84 2.85 14.20
CA MET A 145 -1.47 3.08 15.50
C MET A 145 -0.55 3.87 16.43
N LYS A 146 -0.62 5.21 16.34
CA LYS A 146 0.13 6.20 17.15
C LYS A 146 -0.76 7.38 17.54
N LEU A 147 -0.28 8.24 18.45
CA LEU A 147 -0.95 9.53 18.71
C LEU A 147 -1.05 10.33 17.40
N GLY A 148 -2.23 10.91 17.13
CA GLY A 148 -2.53 11.61 15.88
C GLY A 148 -3.12 10.74 14.77
N CYS A 149 -3.06 9.41 14.88
CA CYS A 149 -3.57 8.50 13.83
C CYS A 149 -5.07 8.68 13.53
N ILE A 150 -5.88 9.02 14.53
CA ILE A 150 -7.31 9.30 14.34
C ILE A 150 -7.49 10.44 13.33
N ASN A 151 -6.79 11.56 13.51
CA ASN A 151 -6.88 12.68 12.59
C ASN A 151 -6.44 12.29 11.17
N HIS A 152 -5.26 11.68 11.04
CA HIS A 152 -4.72 11.32 9.73
C HIS A 152 -5.59 10.30 9.00
N ALA A 153 -6.12 9.30 9.70
CA ALA A 153 -7.00 8.30 9.11
C ALA A 153 -8.31 8.91 8.61
N LEU A 154 -8.93 9.81 9.38
CA LEU A 154 -10.17 10.47 8.98
C LEU A 154 -9.98 11.41 7.80
N LEU A 155 -8.92 12.23 7.82
CA LEU A 155 -8.59 13.11 6.69
C LEU A 155 -8.28 12.30 5.42
N THR A 156 -7.55 11.20 5.55
CA THR A 156 -7.22 10.33 4.42
C THR A 156 -8.46 9.63 3.88
N ALA A 157 -9.29 9.07 4.74
CA ALA A 157 -10.55 8.41 4.35
C ALA A 157 -11.52 9.39 3.68
N GLU A 158 -11.66 10.61 4.22
CA GLU A 158 -12.47 11.66 3.59
C GLU A 158 -11.93 11.99 2.19
N SER A 159 -10.62 12.19 2.04
CA SER A 159 -10.03 12.52 0.75
C SER A 159 -10.26 11.42 -0.30
N VAL A 160 -10.04 10.15 0.06
CA VAL A 160 -10.32 8.99 -0.81
C VAL A 160 -11.78 9.00 -1.28
N CYS A 161 -12.73 9.16 -0.35
CA CYS A 161 -14.16 9.18 -0.68
C CYS A 161 -14.52 10.39 -1.56
N ARG A 162 -13.92 11.56 -1.32
CA ARG A 162 -14.15 12.79 -2.11
C ARG A 162 -13.54 12.71 -3.50
N SER A 163 -12.50 11.90 -3.69
CA SER A 163 -11.97 11.53 -5.00
C SER A 163 -12.88 10.58 -5.79
N GLY A 164 -14.02 10.17 -5.22
CA GLY A 164 -15.01 9.31 -5.88
C GLY A 164 -14.67 7.83 -5.87
N LEU A 165 -13.69 7.41 -5.06
CA LEU A 165 -13.23 6.03 -4.99
C LEU A 165 -13.78 5.32 -3.74
N PRO A 166 -14.08 4.01 -3.83
CA PRO A 166 -14.50 3.25 -2.68
C PRO A 166 -13.31 2.96 -1.76
N LEU A 167 -13.42 3.34 -0.49
CA LEU A 167 -12.57 2.81 0.57
C LEU A 167 -13.11 1.44 0.99
N VAL A 168 -12.50 0.36 0.51
CA VAL A 168 -12.99 -1.01 0.74
C VAL A 168 -12.75 -1.50 2.16
N GLY A 169 -11.78 -0.91 2.85
CA GLY A 169 -11.48 -1.21 4.23
C GLY A 169 -10.20 -0.55 4.71
N TRP A 170 -9.90 -0.73 5.99
CA TRP A 170 -8.67 -0.23 6.59
C TRP A 170 -8.04 -1.26 7.53
N VAL A 171 -6.72 -1.16 7.69
CA VAL A 171 -5.90 -2.00 8.57
C VAL A 171 -5.29 -1.12 9.65
N GLY A 172 -5.48 -1.49 10.91
CA GLY A 172 -4.77 -0.87 12.03
C GLY A 172 -3.44 -1.57 12.26
N ASN A 173 -2.32 -0.92 11.98
CA ASN A 173 -0.98 -1.50 12.17
C ASN A 173 -0.29 -0.96 13.42
N CYS A 174 0.07 -1.84 14.35
CA CYS A 174 0.82 -1.46 15.55
C CYS A 174 2.30 -1.28 15.20
N ILE A 175 2.78 -0.03 15.21
CA ILE A 175 4.15 0.31 14.82
C ILE A 175 5.14 0.34 16.01
N ASN A 176 4.67 0.00 17.22
CA ASN A 176 5.47 -0.08 18.44
C ASN A 176 5.01 -1.29 19.26
N GLU A 177 5.90 -1.88 20.07
CA GLU A 177 5.61 -3.04 20.93
C GLU A 177 4.42 -2.83 21.87
N GLN A 178 4.30 -1.62 22.41
CA GLN A 178 3.30 -1.29 23.43
C GLN A 178 2.45 -0.09 22.96
N PRO A 179 1.49 -0.31 22.05
CA PRO A 179 0.64 0.75 21.56
C PRO A 179 -0.28 1.27 22.66
N HIS A 180 -0.08 2.52 23.07
CA HIS A 180 -0.88 3.16 24.12
C HIS A 180 -2.34 3.33 23.69
N ARG A 181 -3.29 2.87 24.50
CA ARG A 181 -4.74 2.97 24.28
C ARG A 181 -5.22 2.42 22.94
N LEU A 182 -4.58 1.37 22.44
CA LEU A 182 -4.89 0.75 21.14
C LEU A 182 -6.39 0.48 20.94
N ALA A 183 -7.05 -0.15 21.93
CA ALA A 183 -8.47 -0.47 21.86
C ALA A 183 -9.36 0.78 21.72
N ASP A 184 -9.02 1.87 22.40
CA ASP A 184 -9.77 3.14 22.31
C ASP A 184 -9.61 3.80 20.94
N TYR A 185 -8.39 3.76 20.38
CA TYR A 185 -8.14 4.26 19.03
C TYR A 185 -8.89 3.45 17.98
N ILE A 186 -8.84 2.12 18.04
CA ILE A 186 -9.58 1.24 17.13
C ILE A 186 -11.08 1.53 17.22
N LYS A 187 -11.63 1.58 18.43
CA LYS A 187 -13.06 1.85 18.64
C LYS A 187 -13.48 3.21 18.07
N THR A 188 -12.65 4.23 18.27
CA THR A 188 -12.91 5.57 17.74
C THR A 188 -12.90 5.57 16.21
N LEU A 189 -11.89 4.94 15.59
CA LEU A 189 -11.77 4.82 14.15
C LEU A 189 -12.93 4.03 13.54
N GLN A 190 -13.29 2.87 14.11
CA GLN A 190 -14.45 2.08 13.67
C GLN A 190 -15.76 2.86 13.72
N SER A 191 -15.93 3.76 14.70
CA SER A 191 -17.15 4.59 14.80
C SER A 191 -17.20 5.74 13.80
N LYS A 192 -16.06 6.12 13.19
CA LYS A 192 -15.93 7.32 12.36
C LYS A 192 -15.56 7.04 10.91
N ILE A 193 -14.93 5.90 10.62
CA ILE A 193 -14.63 5.42 9.26
C ILE A 193 -15.77 4.47 8.87
N ALA A 194 -16.48 4.79 7.79
CA ALA A 194 -17.59 3.97 7.31
C ALA A 194 -17.13 2.62 6.75
N ALA A 195 -15.92 2.55 6.20
CA ALA A 195 -15.33 1.33 5.67
C ALA A 195 -14.99 0.32 6.79
N PRO A 196 -15.08 -0.99 6.52
CA PRO A 196 -14.83 -2.02 7.53
C PRO A 196 -13.36 -2.03 7.97
N LEU A 197 -13.16 -2.38 9.24
CA LEU A 197 -11.84 -2.77 9.75
C LEU A 197 -11.51 -4.16 9.20
N LEU A 198 -10.51 -4.26 8.33
CA LEU A 198 -10.03 -5.52 7.78
C LEU A 198 -9.26 -6.33 8.81
N GLY A 199 -8.62 -5.66 9.77
CA GLY A 199 -7.92 -6.31 10.86
C GLY A 199 -6.94 -5.41 11.58
N VAL A 200 -6.40 -5.92 12.68
CA VAL A 200 -5.37 -5.23 13.49
C VAL A 200 -4.10 -6.06 13.46
N VAL A 201 -3.04 -5.49 12.90
CA VAL A 201 -1.74 -6.13 12.82
C VAL A 201 -0.94 -5.80 14.08
N PRO A 202 -0.51 -6.81 14.88
CA PRO A 202 0.31 -6.58 16.06
C PRO A 202 1.73 -6.19 15.67
N TYR A 203 2.42 -5.49 16.57
CA TYR A 203 3.84 -5.19 16.37
C TYR A 203 4.67 -6.46 16.44
N ARG A 204 5.59 -6.63 15.49
CA ARG A 204 6.45 -7.81 15.39
C ARG A 204 7.84 -7.40 14.93
N ILE A 205 8.85 -7.96 15.61
CA ILE A 205 10.26 -7.84 15.24
C ILE A 205 10.67 -8.94 14.24
N ASP A 206 10.04 -10.11 14.34
CA ASP A 206 10.39 -11.31 13.56
C ASP A 206 9.74 -11.37 12.17
N GLY A 207 8.75 -10.51 11.90
CA GLY A 207 8.25 -10.21 10.56
C GLY A 207 7.57 -11.37 9.82
N ARG A 208 7.12 -12.42 10.50
CA ARG A 208 6.51 -13.59 9.83
C ARG A 208 5.11 -13.28 9.31
N VAL A 209 5.02 -13.09 7.99
CA VAL A 209 3.77 -12.79 7.24
C VAL A 209 2.60 -13.72 7.58
N GLN A 210 2.87 -15.00 7.86
CA GLN A 210 1.84 -16.01 8.16
C GLN A 210 1.01 -15.69 9.41
N ASP A 211 1.69 -15.26 10.48
CA ASP A 211 1.08 -15.00 11.79
C ASP A 211 0.34 -13.65 11.83
N ILE A 212 0.49 -12.84 10.77
CA ILE A 212 -0.18 -11.56 10.63
C ILE A 212 -1.46 -11.70 9.82
N ALA A 213 -1.40 -12.46 8.73
CA ALA A 213 -2.54 -12.70 7.87
C ALA A 213 -3.74 -13.29 8.61
N CYS A 214 -3.53 -14.04 9.69
CA CYS A 214 -4.62 -14.54 10.54
C CYS A 214 -5.40 -13.45 11.30
N ASN A 215 -4.85 -12.23 11.38
CA ASN A 215 -5.52 -11.06 11.97
C ASN A 215 -6.31 -10.26 10.94
N LEU A 216 -6.23 -10.62 9.65
CA LEU A 216 -6.94 -9.96 8.56
C LEU A 216 -8.14 -10.81 8.10
N GLN A 217 -9.22 -10.15 7.71
CA GLN A 217 -10.39 -10.75 7.10
C GLN A 217 -10.36 -10.54 5.58
N PRO A 218 -10.71 -11.55 4.75
CA PRO A 218 -10.93 -11.35 3.32
C PRO A 218 -12.01 -10.29 3.03
N TRP A 219 -11.85 -9.53 1.94
CA TRP A 219 -12.80 -8.48 1.51
C TRP A 219 -13.19 -8.55 0.03
N TRP A 220 -12.70 -9.56 -0.69
CA TRP A 220 -12.97 -9.78 -2.10
C TRP A 220 -14.21 -10.64 -2.34
#